data_AF-A0A5F1ZSD7-F1
#
_entry.id   AF-A0A5F1ZSD7-F1
#
_cell.length_a   1.000
_cell.length_b   1.000
_cell.length_c   1.000
_cell.angle_alpha   90.00
_cell.angle_beta   90.00
_cell.angle_gamma   90.00
#
_symmetry.space_group_name_H-M   'P 1'
#
loop_
_entity.id
_entity.type
_entity.pdbx_description
1 polymer ?
#
loop_
_entity_poly.entity_id
_entity_poly.type
_entity_poly.pdbx_seq_one_letter_code
_entity_poly.pdbx_strand_id
1 'polypeptide(L)'
;MFEEIKNSVQKVLSERAVSPLAGTFIISWCLWNWEIFILFFFSSDDISVLDKIFYIKYFGSNACNVFVKPIISTIAILLLYPLFSNSTYWLWLRYDVWKKKIKDEIEGSELLTLKESAEIKYEVEQQFRKAADILNDKDTEIKSLNEEIAHLRTFIVREPIEKTLLEEIKRKEDVYMRLKEVFDSYSLGTPIDISKIPSTIKNYFINENIIYRPAGDLSKFELGSMGLNMYKLYIKEAIEEK
;
A
#
# COMPACT_ATOMS: atom_id res chain seq x y z
N MET A 1 41.96 51.13 17.28
CA MET A 1 43.33 51.30 16.76
C MET A 1 43.65 50.39 15.57
N PHE A 2 43.76 49.06 15.70
CA PHE A 2 44.08 48.21 14.54
C PHE A 2 42.98 48.22 13.46
N GLU A 3 41.71 48.22 13.85
CA GLU A 3 40.58 48.37 12.92
C GLU A 3 40.51 49.75 12.27
N GLU A 4 40.87 50.81 13.00
CA GLU A 4 40.90 52.17 12.48
C GLU A 4 42.05 52.36 11.48
N ILE A 5 43.24 51.78 11.77
CA ILE A 5 44.38 51.73 10.85
C ILE A 5 44.03 50.91 9.61
N LYS A 6 43.36 49.76 9.77
CA LYS A 6 42.87 48.94 8.66
C LYS A 6 41.90 49.73 7.79
N ASN A 7 40.94 50.42 8.39
CA ASN A 7 39.94 51.20 7.66
C ASN A 7 40.55 52.44 6.97
N SER A 8 41.53 53.12 7.60
CA SER A 8 42.23 54.26 6.99
C SER A 8 43.13 53.82 5.84
N VAL A 9 43.85 52.71 6.01
CA VAL A 9 44.69 52.12 4.95
C VAL A 9 43.83 51.63 3.80
N GLN A 10 42.71 50.95 4.09
CA GLN A 10 41.76 50.49 3.09
C GLN A 10 41.13 51.64 2.32
N LYS A 11 40.79 52.76 2.98
CA LYS A 11 40.22 53.94 2.34
C LYS A 11 41.24 54.64 1.42
N VAL A 12 42.46 54.84 1.89
CA VAL A 12 43.56 55.43 1.09
C VAL A 12 43.95 54.53 -0.08
N LEU A 13 44.00 53.21 0.12
CA LEU A 13 44.21 52.25 -0.96
C LEU A 13 43.04 52.22 -1.93
N SER A 14 41.79 52.32 -1.47
CA SER A 14 40.64 52.34 -2.39
C SER A 14 40.58 53.63 -3.22
N GLU A 15 41.01 54.76 -2.66
CA GLU A 15 41.01 56.07 -3.33
C GLU A 15 42.23 56.24 -4.28
N ARG A 16 43.36 55.58 -4.01
CA ARG A 16 44.62 55.73 -4.80
C ARG A 16 45.05 54.49 -5.58
N ALA A 17 44.57 53.30 -5.22
CA ALA A 17 44.78 52.04 -5.93
C ALA A 17 43.50 51.62 -6.67
N VAL A 18 43.01 52.53 -7.53
CA VAL A 18 41.92 52.26 -8.51
C VAL A 18 42.25 51.08 -9.44
N SER A 19 43.52 50.65 -9.46
CA SER A 19 43.98 49.49 -10.21
C SER A 19 44.49 48.39 -9.26
N PRO A 20 43.96 47.15 -9.35
CA PRO A 20 44.55 45.96 -8.72
C PRO A 20 46.05 45.84 -8.98
N LEU A 21 46.54 46.34 -10.13
CA LEU A 21 47.96 46.39 -10.46
C LEU A 21 48.76 47.23 -9.46
N ALA A 22 48.27 48.41 -9.07
CA ALA A 22 49.00 49.31 -8.17
C ALA A 22 49.10 48.71 -6.75
N GLY A 23 48.01 48.12 -6.26
CA GLY A 23 48.00 47.45 -4.96
C GLY A 23 48.94 46.24 -4.93
N THR A 24 48.84 45.35 -5.93
CA THR A 24 49.73 44.19 -6.04
C THR A 24 51.19 44.59 -6.25
N PHE A 25 51.45 45.68 -6.98
CA PHE A 25 52.79 46.22 -7.16
C PHE A 25 53.40 46.74 -5.87
N ILE A 26 52.66 47.52 -5.07
CA ILE A 26 53.15 48.00 -3.77
C ILE A 26 53.49 46.81 -2.86
N ILE A 27 52.63 45.79 -2.80
CA ILE A 27 52.88 44.58 -2.01
C ILE A 27 54.12 43.83 -2.51
N SER A 28 54.23 43.62 -3.83
CA SER A 28 55.37 42.96 -4.43
C SER A 28 56.68 43.75 -4.21
N TRP A 29 56.61 45.08 -4.29
CA TRP A 29 57.74 45.95 -3.99
C TRP A 29 58.19 45.82 -2.54
N CYS A 30 57.25 45.80 -1.60
CA CYS A 30 57.55 45.58 -0.18
C CYS A 30 58.18 44.21 0.08
N LEU A 31 57.72 43.16 -0.63
CA LEU A 31 58.28 41.80 -0.51
C LEU A 31 59.73 41.73 -1.00
N TRP A 32 60.06 42.38 -2.12
CA TRP A 32 61.42 42.37 -2.68
C TRP A 32 62.37 43.35 -1.99
N ASN A 33 61.84 44.42 -1.40
CA ASN A 33 62.62 45.44 -0.67
C ASN A 33 62.42 45.32 0.85
N TRP A 34 62.16 44.11 1.36
CA TRP A 34 61.91 43.82 2.77
C TRP A 34 63.06 44.27 3.69
N GLU A 35 64.30 44.26 3.19
CA GLU A 35 65.51 44.71 3.89
C GLU A 35 65.41 46.20 4.31
N ILE A 36 64.77 47.04 3.48
CA ILE A 36 64.53 48.45 3.80
C ILE A 36 63.59 48.55 5.01
N PHE A 37 62.52 47.76 5.02
CA PHE A 37 61.57 47.75 6.14
C PHE A 37 62.21 47.23 7.43
N ILE A 38 63.06 46.21 7.35
CA ILE A 38 63.79 45.72 8.52
C ILE A 38 64.75 46.79 9.06
N LEU A 39 65.48 47.46 8.18
CA LEU A 39 66.37 48.55 8.57
C LEU A 39 65.61 49.71 9.24
N PHE A 40 64.40 50.03 8.78
CA PHE A 40 63.59 51.10 9.38
C PHE A 40 62.91 50.71 10.69
N PHE A 41 62.38 49.48 10.81
CA PHE A 41 61.56 49.07 11.95
C PHE A 41 62.35 48.33 13.05
N PHE A 42 63.45 47.67 12.72
CA PHE A 42 64.17 46.77 13.62
C PHE A 42 65.65 47.15 13.83
N SER A 43 66.13 48.23 13.23
CA SER A 43 67.46 48.76 13.53
C SER A 43 67.48 49.36 14.93
N SER A 44 68.39 48.87 15.78
CA SER A 44 68.80 49.52 17.02
C SER A 44 69.37 50.93 16.73
N ASP A 45 69.33 51.82 17.73
CA ASP A 45 69.90 53.18 17.66
C ASP A 45 71.43 53.20 17.47
N ASP A 46 72.10 52.06 17.66
CA ASP A 46 73.55 51.90 17.51
C ASP A 46 74.03 51.94 16.04
N ILE A 47 73.13 51.80 15.08
CA ILE A 47 73.48 51.90 13.65
C ILE A 47 73.46 53.37 13.24
N SER A 48 74.60 53.88 12.79
CA SER A 48 74.72 55.28 12.36
C SER A 48 73.76 55.57 11.20
N VAL A 49 73.15 56.77 11.21
CA VAL A 49 72.24 57.21 10.15
C VAL A 49 72.91 57.17 8.77
N LEU A 50 74.23 57.40 8.72
CA LEU A 50 75.02 57.33 7.49
C LEU A 50 75.09 55.91 6.93
N ASP A 51 75.24 54.89 7.77
CA ASP A 51 75.26 53.49 7.34
C ASP A 51 73.90 53.06 6.79
N LYS A 52 72.80 53.55 7.41
CA LYS A 52 71.44 53.30 6.92
C LYS A 52 71.23 53.92 5.53
N ILE A 53 71.68 55.16 5.33
CA ILE A 53 71.59 55.85 4.03
C ILE A 53 72.46 55.15 2.98
N PHE A 54 73.68 54.72 3.34
CA PHE A 54 74.57 54.01 2.42
C PHE A 54 73.97 52.68 2.00
N TYR A 55 73.37 51.94 2.93
CA TYR A 55 72.66 50.69 2.65
C TYR A 55 71.50 50.91 1.66
N ILE A 56 70.62 51.88 1.93
CA ILE A 56 69.50 52.21 1.03
C ILE A 56 70.01 52.67 -0.33
N LYS A 57 71.11 53.43 -0.39
CA LYS A 57 71.69 53.87 -1.67
C LYS A 57 72.28 52.70 -2.45
N TYR A 58 72.95 51.77 -1.78
CA TYR A 58 73.54 50.60 -2.43
C TYR A 58 72.47 49.64 -2.95
N PHE A 59 71.53 49.23 -2.10
CA PHE A 59 70.47 48.28 -2.47
C PHE A 59 69.36 48.91 -3.32
N GLY A 60 69.04 50.18 -3.05
CA GLY A 60 68.06 50.96 -3.80
C GLY A 60 68.58 51.56 -5.11
N SER A 61 69.89 51.49 -5.40
CA SER A 61 70.44 51.91 -6.71
C SER A 61 70.24 50.87 -7.81
N ASN A 62 69.98 49.61 -7.45
CA ASN A 62 69.80 48.56 -8.44
C ASN A 62 68.37 48.60 -8.98
N ALA A 63 68.19 49.26 -10.14
CA ALA A 63 66.91 49.37 -10.83
C ALA A 63 66.23 48.01 -11.08
N CYS A 64 67.00 46.92 -11.19
CA CYS A 64 66.44 45.57 -11.33
C CYS A 64 65.71 45.10 -10.05
N ASN A 65 66.27 45.37 -8.88
CA ASN A 65 65.65 45.01 -7.59
C ASN A 65 64.46 45.91 -7.25
N VAL A 66 64.55 47.20 -7.59
CA VAL A 66 63.52 48.18 -7.24
C VAL A 66 62.32 48.12 -8.17
N PHE A 67 62.51 47.88 -9.47
CA PHE A 67 61.43 47.94 -10.47
C PHE A 67 61.18 46.59 -11.16
N VAL A 68 62.21 45.95 -11.70
CA VAL A 68 62.02 44.76 -12.57
C VAL A 68 61.46 43.56 -11.79
N LYS A 69 62.05 43.20 -10.64
CA LYS A 69 61.57 42.07 -9.84
C LYS A 69 60.15 42.28 -9.31
N PRO A 70 59.79 43.45 -8.74
CA PRO A 70 58.41 43.72 -8.34
C PRO A 70 57.42 43.72 -9.50
N ILE A 71 57.76 44.27 -10.68
CA ILE A 71 56.87 44.24 -11.85
C ILE A 71 56.62 42.81 -12.32
N ILE A 72 57.67 42.00 -12.46
CA ILE A 72 57.52 40.59 -12.89
C ILE A 72 56.69 39.80 -11.87
N SER A 73 56.95 39.98 -10.58
CA SER A 73 56.19 39.33 -9.52
C SER A 73 54.74 39.81 -9.47
N THR A 74 54.48 41.09 -9.75
CA THR A 74 53.11 41.63 -9.87
C THR A 74 52.35 40.97 -11.00
N ILE A 75 52.96 40.85 -12.18
CA ILE A 75 52.36 40.15 -13.33
C ILE A 75 52.11 38.68 -12.98
N ALA A 76 53.09 38.01 -12.37
CA ALA A 76 52.94 36.62 -11.95
C ALA A 76 51.80 36.43 -10.93
N ILE A 77 51.71 37.30 -9.92
CA ILE A 77 50.63 37.25 -8.91
C ILE A 77 49.28 37.51 -9.57
N LEU A 78 49.16 38.51 -10.45
CA LEU A 78 47.90 38.80 -11.14
C LEU A 78 47.44 37.67 -12.06
N LEU A 79 48.37 36.93 -12.67
CA LEU A 79 48.06 35.76 -13.50
C LEU A 79 47.71 34.52 -12.67
N LEU A 80 48.41 34.31 -11.55
CA LEU A 80 48.19 33.15 -10.70
C LEU A 80 46.98 33.31 -9.77
N TYR A 81 46.70 34.53 -9.31
CA TYR A 81 45.58 34.82 -8.42
C TYR A 81 44.23 34.28 -8.91
N PRO A 82 43.78 34.51 -10.17
CA PRO A 82 42.52 33.95 -10.65
C PRO A 82 42.52 32.42 -10.69
N LEU A 83 43.67 31.77 -10.92
CA LEU A 83 43.76 30.31 -10.88
C LEU A 83 43.55 29.77 -9.46
N PHE A 84 44.22 30.38 -8.48
CA PHE A 84 44.03 30.01 -7.08
C PHE A 84 42.62 30.33 -6.59
N SER A 85 42.08 31.51 -6.92
CA SER A 85 40.74 31.93 -6.53
C SER A 85 39.65 31.03 -7.13
N ASN A 86 39.78 30.64 -8.40
CA ASN A 86 38.81 29.75 -9.01
C ASN A 86 38.90 28.32 -8.43
N SER A 87 40.11 27.86 -8.12
CA SER A 87 40.33 26.55 -7.50
C SER A 87 39.76 26.48 -6.09
N THR A 88 40.00 27.50 -5.26
CA THR A 88 39.44 27.57 -3.90
C THR A 88 37.93 27.72 -3.92
N TYR A 89 37.38 28.52 -4.85
CA TYR A 89 35.94 28.63 -5.03
C TYR A 89 35.30 27.30 -5.46
N TRP A 90 35.90 26.58 -6.40
CA TRP A 90 35.42 25.27 -6.83
C TRP A 90 35.48 24.23 -5.70
N LEU A 91 36.57 24.21 -4.92
CA LEU A 91 36.68 23.36 -3.73
C LEU A 91 35.62 23.70 -2.69
N TRP A 92 35.38 24.99 -2.44
CA TRP A 92 34.36 25.46 -1.52
C TRP A 92 32.95 25.05 -1.99
N LEU A 93 32.64 25.21 -3.28
CA LEU A 93 31.35 24.81 -3.84
C LEU A 93 31.12 23.29 -3.70
N ARG A 94 32.16 22.49 -3.96
CA ARG A 94 32.09 21.03 -3.72
C ARG A 94 31.85 20.69 -2.26
N TYR A 95 32.54 21.36 -1.36
CA TYR A 95 32.37 21.17 0.07
C TYR A 95 30.96 21.53 0.52
N ASP A 96 30.39 22.61 0.01
CA ASP A 96 29.03 23.05 0.36
C ASP A 96 27.96 22.06 -0.12
N VAL A 97 28.08 21.56 -1.35
CA VAL A 97 27.21 20.50 -1.88
C VAL A 97 27.32 19.22 -1.05
N TRP A 98 28.56 18.81 -0.71
CA TRP A 98 28.79 17.62 0.09
C TRP A 98 28.20 17.75 1.50
N LYS A 99 28.42 18.90 2.14
CA LYS A 99 27.85 19.23 3.46
C LYS A 99 26.33 19.22 3.42
N LYS A 100 25.73 19.79 2.37
CA LYS A 100 24.27 19.78 2.19
C LYS A 100 23.75 18.36 2.03
N LYS A 101 24.40 17.52 1.22
CA LYS A 101 24.02 16.12 1.04
C LYS A 101 24.03 15.34 2.36
N ILE A 102 25.09 15.47 3.15
CA ILE A 102 25.19 14.82 4.47
C ILE A 102 24.07 15.31 5.38
N LYS A 103 23.78 16.61 5.36
CA LYS A 103 22.71 17.20 6.16
C LYS A 103 21.34 16.63 5.77
N ASP A 104 21.04 16.61 4.47
CA ASP A 104 19.77 16.11 3.95
C ASP A 104 19.60 14.60 4.24
N GLU A 105 20.68 13.82 4.21
CA GLU A 105 20.70 12.39 4.58
C GLU A 105 20.44 12.18 6.08
N ILE A 106 21.08 12.96 6.96
CA ILE A 106 20.89 12.87 8.42
C ILE A 106 19.50 13.33 8.85
N GLU A 107 19.01 14.43 8.27
CA GLU A 107 17.69 15.00 8.59
C GLU A 107 16.54 14.22 7.93
N GLY A 108 16.84 13.26 7.06
CA GLY A 108 15.84 12.50 6.30
C GLY A 108 14.99 13.38 5.37
N SER A 109 15.50 14.55 5.02
CA SER A 109 14.81 15.59 4.26
C SER A 109 15.37 15.72 2.85
N GLU A 110 15.74 14.59 2.22
CA GLU A 110 16.12 14.59 0.81
C GLU A 110 14.95 15.13 -0.02
N LEU A 111 15.16 16.31 -0.60
CA LEU A 111 14.22 16.89 -1.56
C LEU A 111 14.30 16.08 -2.84
N LEU A 112 13.16 15.54 -3.27
CA LEU A 112 13.04 14.87 -4.56
C LEU A 112 13.51 15.80 -5.68
N THR A 113 14.39 15.30 -6.54
CA THR A 113 14.73 15.97 -7.79
C THR A 113 13.50 16.04 -8.70
N LEU A 114 13.48 17.00 -9.64
CA LEU A 114 12.38 17.12 -10.60
C LEU A 114 12.13 15.82 -11.37
N LYS A 115 13.20 15.06 -11.66
CA LYS A 115 13.12 13.77 -12.34
C LYS A 115 12.43 12.71 -11.47
N GLU A 116 12.86 12.58 -10.21
CA GLU A 116 12.24 11.64 -9.26
C GLU A 116 10.79 11.99 -8.97
N SER A 117 10.46 13.29 -8.86
CA SER A 117 9.07 13.74 -8.70
C SER A 117 8.20 13.38 -9.91
N ALA A 118 8.73 13.50 -11.13
CA ALA A 118 8.02 13.11 -12.34
C ALA A 118 7.82 11.60 -12.44
N GLU A 119 8.83 10.82 -12.05
CA GLU A 119 8.79 9.36 -12.03
C GLU A 119 7.77 8.84 -11.00
N ILE A 120 7.76 9.37 -9.78
CA ILE A 120 6.77 9.03 -8.76
C ILE A 120 5.35 9.36 -9.25
N LYS A 121 5.14 10.53 -9.87
CA LYS A 121 3.82 10.89 -10.43
C LYS A 121 3.37 9.90 -11.50
N TYR A 122 4.29 9.49 -12.37
CA TYR A 122 4.02 8.50 -13.40
C TYR A 122 3.67 7.14 -12.80
N GLU A 123 4.43 6.67 -11.81
CA GLU A 123 4.15 5.40 -11.12
C GLU A 123 2.81 5.41 -10.40
N VAL A 124 2.50 6.50 -9.69
CA VAL A 124 1.21 6.69 -9.00
C VAL A 124 0.06 6.62 -10.00
N GLU A 125 0.19 7.28 -11.16
CA GLU A 125 -0.85 7.23 -12.19
C GLU A 125 -1.01 5.83 -12.80
N GLN A 126 0.09 5.09 -12.99
CA GLN A 126 0.04 3.70 -13.43
C GLN A 126 -0.64 2.79 -12.40
N GLN A 127 -0.40 2.99 -11.11
CA GLN A 127 -1.08 2.25 -10.05
C GLN A 127 -2.58 2.57 -10.01
N PHE A 128 -2.97 3.84 -10.17
CA PHE A 128 -4.38 4.22 -10.26
C PHE A 128 -5.09 3.58 -11.45
N ARG A 129 -4.44 3.52 -12.62
CA ARG A 129 -4.99 2.82 -13.80
C ARG A 129 -5.20 1.34 -13.53
N LYS A 130 -4.19 0.65 -13.00
CA LYS A 130 -4.30 -0.78 -12.63
C LYS A 130 -5.41 -1.02 -11.60
N ALA A 131 -5.54 -0.16 -10.60
CA ALA A 131 -6.60 -0.27 -9.61
C ALA A 131 -7.99 -0.06 -10.24
N ALA A 132 -8.14 0.89 -11.16
CA ALA A 132 -9.38 1.11 -11.89
C ALA A 132 -9.76 -0.09 -12.78
N ASP A 133 -8.78 -0.68 -13.47
CA ASP A 133 -8.99 -1.88 -14.29
C ASP A 133 -9.46 -3.06 -13.42
N ILE A 134 -8.79 -3.31 -12.28
CA ILE A 134 -9.17 -4.37 -11.33
C ILE A 134 -10.58 -4.15 -10.78
N LEU A 135 -10.94 -2.90 -10.45
CA LEU A 135 -12.29 -2.58 -9.96
C LEU A 135 -13.35 -2.86 -11.03
N ASN A 136 -13.09 -2.48 -12.27
CA ASN A 136 -14.00 -2.74 -13.38
C ASN A 136 -14.19 -4.24 -13.62
N ASP A 137 -13.09 -5.01 -13.62
CA ASP A 137 -13.14 -6.47 -13.74
C ASP A 137 -13.97 -7.08 -12.61
N LYS A 138 -13.76 -6.63 -11.36
CA LYS A 138 -14.55 -7.09 -10.21
C LYS A 138 -16.02 -6.71 -10.29
N ASP A 139 -16.35 -5.52 -10.80
CA ASP A 139 -17.74 -5.12 -11.02
C ASP A 139 -18.42 -5.99 -12.09
N THR A 140 -17.70 -6.37 -13.15
CA THR A 140 -18.23 -7.30 -14.16
C THR A 140 -18.46 -8.70 -13.60
N GLU A 141 -17.55 -9.19 -12.75
CA GLU A 141 -17.66 -10.47 -12.05
C GLU A 141 -18.84 -10.46 -11.05
N ILE A 142 -19.02 -9.37 -10.31
CA ILE A 142 -20.17 -9.22 -9.40
C ILE A 142 -21.48 -9.23 -10.18
N LYS A 143 -21.53 -8.58 -11.35
CA LYS A 143 -22.72 -8.61 -12.20
C LYS A 143 -23.03 -10.02 -12.69
N SER A 144 -22.04 -10.74 -13.21
CA SER A 144 -22.26 -12.10 -13.71
C SER A 144 -22.69 -13.06 -12.60
N LEU A 145 -22.07 -12.98 -11.42
CA LEU A 145 -22.46 -13.78 -10.25
C LEU A 145 -23.87 -13.44 -9.77
N ASN A 146 -24.27 -12.17 -9.78
CA ASN A 146 -25.62 -11.77 -9.42
C ASN A 146 -26.66 -12.27 -10.43
N GLU A 147 -26.34 -12.27 -11.73
CA GLU A 147 -27.17 -12.85 -12.78
C GLU A 147 -27.33 -14.37 -12.59
N GLU A 148 -26.24 -15.07 -12.27
CA GLU A 148 -26.26 -16.51 -11.97
C GLU A 148 -27.11 -16.81 -10.72
N ILE A 149 -26.93 -16.05 -9.63
CA ILE A 149 -27.75 -16.17 -8.42
C ILE A 149 -29.22 -15.91 -8.74
N ALA A 150 -29.54 -14.90 -9.54
CA ALA A 150 -30.91 -14.60 -9.94
C ALA A 150 -31.51 -15.76 -10.74
N HIS A 151 -30.76 -16.31 -11.69
CA HIS A 151 -31.15 -17.47 -12.48
C HIS A 151 -31.41 -18.68 -11.60
N LEU A 152 -30.48 -19.05 -10.71
CA LEU A 152 -30.65 -20.15 -9.74
C LEU A 152 -31.86 -19.95 -8.82
N ARG A 153 -32.09 -18.73 -8.33
CA ARG A 153 -33.28 -18.41 -7.53
C ARG A 153 -34.57 -18.63 -8.31
N THR A 154 -34.61 -18.31 -9.61
CA THR A 154 -35.80 -18.59 -10.41
C THR A 154 -36.08 -20.09 -10.57
N PHE A 155 -35.07 -20.95 -10.63
CA PHE A 155 -35.30 -22.41 -10.62
C PHE A 155 -35.83 -22.90 -9.28
N ILE A 156 -35.25 -22.43 -8.16
CA ILE A 156 -35.69 -22.81 -6.81
C ILE A 156 -37.15 -22.38 -6.58
N VAL A 157 -37.54 -21.20 -7.05
CA VAL A 157 -38.94 -20.71 -6.92
C VAL A 157 -39.90 -21.44 -7.87
N ARG A 158 -39.42 -21.95 -9.01
CA ARG A 158 -40.25 -22.65 -10.02
C ARG A 158 -40.46 -24.12 -9.74
N GLU A 159 -39.58 -24.78 -8.98
CA GLU A 159 -39.81 -26.15 -8.52
C GLU A 159 -40.62 -26.11 -7.21
N PRO A 160 -41.92 -26.47 -7.22
CA PRO A 160 -42.72 -26.47 -6.01
C PRO A 160 -42.47 -27.77 -5.24
N ILE A 161 -41.21 -28.20 -5.12
CA ILE A 161 -40.80 -29.42 -4.40
C ILE A 161 -41.45 -29.43 -3.02
N GLU A 162 -41.54 -28.27 -2.39
CA GLU A 162 -42.17 -28.11 -1.08
C GLU A 162 -43.68 -28.38 -1.10
N LYS A 163 -44.43 -27.94 -2.14
CA LYS A 163 -45.88 -28.25 -2.23
C LYS A 163 -46.12 -29.71 -2.59
N THR A 164 -45.36 -30.27 -3.53
CA THR A 164 -45.52 -31.67 -3.95
C THR A 164 -45.14 -32.62 -2.80
N LEU A 165 -44.08 -32.34 -2.06
CA LEU A 165 -43.71 -33.10 -0.86
C LEU A 165 -44.72 -32.94 0.27
N LEU A 166 -45.24 -31.73 0.51
CA LEU A 166 -46.24 -31.50 1.56
C LEU A 166 -47.56 -32.23 1.28
N GLU A 167 -47.98 -32.27 0.02
CA GLU A 167 -49.15 -33.05 -0.42
C GLU A 167 -48.91 -34.55 -0.26
N GLU A 168 -47.72 -35.04 -0.58
CA GLU A 168 -47.37 -36.45 -0.43
C GLU A 168 -47.27 -36.87 1.05
N ILE A 169 -46.72 -36.02 1.92
CA ILE A 169 -46.65 -36.22 3.38
C ILE A 169 -48.07 -36.25 3.96
N LYS A 170 -48.93 -35.27 3.64
CA LYS A 170 -50.33 -35.25 4.10
C LYS A 170 -51.09 -36.50 3.67
N ARG A 171 -50.89 -36.97 2.44
CA ARG A 171 -51.52 -38.19 1.93
C ARG A 171 -51.06 -39.42 2.72
N LYS A 172 -49.77 -39.54 3.03
CA LYS A 172 -49.23 -40.65 3.83
C LYS A 172 -49.74 -40.61 5.27
N GLU A 173 -49.88 -39.43 5.85
CA GLU A 173 -50.35 -39.23 7.22
C GLU A 173 -51.85 -39.55 7.38
N ASP A 174 -52.70 -39.17 6.42
CA ASP A 174 -54.13 -39.58 6.41
C ASP A 174 -54.28 -41.11 6.33
N VAL A 175 -53.47 -41.77 5.49
CA VAL A 175 -53.46 -43.23 5.40
C VAL A 175 -53.02 -43.88 6.71
N TYR A 176 -51.98 -43.34 7.37
CA TYR A 176 -51.52 -43.82 8.67
C TYR A 176 -52.59 -43.67 9.75
N MET A 177 -53.26 -42.51 9.82
CA MET A 177 -54.31 -42.26 10.81
C MET A 177 -55.51 -43.21 10.64
N ARG A 178 -55.96 -43.44 9.40
CA ARG A 178 -57.03 -44.41 9.13
C ARG A 178 -56.63 -45.83 9.47
N LEU A 179 -55.38 -46.22 9.18
CA LEU A 179 -54.85 -47.53 9.57
C LEU A 179 -54.77 -47.68 11.09
N LYS A 180 -54.37 -46.63 11.80
CA LYS A 180 -54.31 -46.61 13.26
C LYS A 180 -55.70 -46.76 13.87
N GLU A 181 -56.72 -46.06 13.37
CA GLU A 181 -58.11 -46.22 13.82
C GLU A 181 -58.62 -47.67 13.63
N VAL A 182 -58.27 -48.30 12.51
CA VAL A 182 -58.59 -49.72 12.25
C VAL A 182 -57.89 -50.64 13.24
N PHE A 183 -56.63 -50.36 13.59
CA PHE A 183 -55.88 -51.17 14.54
C PHE A 183 -56.31 -50.95 15.99
N ASP A 184 -56.62 -49.71 16.38
CA ASP A 184 -57.11 -49.37 17.71
C ASP A 184 -58.50 -50.01 17.93
N SER A 185 -59.38 -49.99 16.92
CA SER A 185 -60.67 -50.70 16.95
C SER A 185 -60.52 -52.23 16.95
N TYR A 186 -59.46 -52.78 16.33
CA TYR A 186 -59.08 -54.19 16.44
C TYR A 186 -58.71 -54.57 17.89
N SER A 187 -57.96 -53.72 18.59
CA SER A 187 -57.53 -53.98 19.97
C SER A 187 -58.67 -53.99 21.00
N LEU A 188 -59.80 -53.33 20.69
CA LEU A 188 -60.95 -53.15 21.58
C LEU A 188 -62.09 -54.16 21.35
N GLY A 189 -61.98 -55.06 20.36
CA GLY A 189 -63.00 -56.08 20.06
C GLY A 189 -64.31 -55.51 19.48
N THR A 190 -64.31 -54.29 18.97
CA THR A 190 -65.47 -53.64 18.35
C THR A 190 -65.59 -53.99 16.87
N PRO A 191 -66.81 -54.20 16.34
CA PRO A 191 -67.00 -54.49 14.92
C PRO A 191 -66.61 -53.28 14.05
N ILE A 192 -65.72 -53.52 13.09
CA ILE A 192 -65.20 -52.49 12.17
C ILE A 192 -66.07 -52.44 10.91
N ASP A 193 -66.28 -51.24 10.38
CA ASP A 193 -66.92 -51.03 9.09
C ASP A 193 -65.87 -51.04 7.96
N ILE A 194 -65.89 -52.07 7.11
CA ILE A 194 -64.93 -52.24 6.00
C ILE A 194 -64.99 -51.09 5.00
N SER A 195 -66.10 -50.35 4.90
CA SER A 195 -66.23 -49.22 3.97
C SER A 195 -65.22 -48.11 4.25
N LYS A 196 -64.71 -48.03 5.49
CA LYS A 196 -63.73 -47.03 5.94
C LYS A 196 -62.28 -47.40 5.58
N ILE A 197 -62.02 -48.63 5.17
CA ILE A 197 -60.67 -49.10 4.80
C ILE A 197 -60.36 -48.66 3.37
N PRO A 198 -59.21 -47.99 3.12
CA PRO A 198 -58.78 -47.64 1.77
C PRO A 198 -58.77 -48.86 0.83
N SER A 199 -59.29 -48.70 -0.39
CA SER A 199 -59.48 -49.80 -1.35
C SER A 199 -58.19 -50.55 -1.70
N THR A 200 -57.04 -49.86 -1.72
CA THR A 200 -55.71 -50.46 -1.91
C THR A 200 -55.36 -51.47 -0.81
N ILE A 201 -55.67 -51.12 0.45
CA ILE A 201 -55.39 -51.94 1.62
C ILE A 201 -56.41 -53.08 1.71
N LYS A 202 -57.68 -52.78 1.41
CA LYS A 202 -58.74 -53.80 1.30
C LYS A 202 -58.37 -54.88 0.29
N ASN A 203 -57.89 -54.49 -0.90
CA ASN A 203 -57.46 -55.43 -1.94
C ASN A 203 -56.24 -56.24 -1.51
N TYR A 204 -55.27 -55.62 -0.83
CA TYR A 204 -54.13 -56.34 -0.26
C TYR A 204 -54.56 -57.37 0.77
N PHE A 205 -55.43 -57.00 1.72
CA PHE A 205 -55.92 -57.92 2.75
C PHE A 205 -56.78 -59.06 2.21
N ILE A 206 -57.53 -58.83 1.12
CA ILE A 206 -58.27 -59.89 0.42
C ILE A 206 -57.29 -60.82 -0.31
N ASN A 207 -56.31 -60.26 -1.03
CA ASN A 207 -55.34 -61.05 -1.79
C ASN A 207 -54.44 -61.92 -0.89
N GLU A 208 -54.07 -61.41 0.28
CA GLU A 208 -53.26 -62.12 1.27
C GLU A 208 -54.09 -63.05 2.18
N ASN A 209 -55.39 -63.23 1.90
CA ASN A 209 -56.32 -64.03 2.70
C ASN A 209 -56.38 -63.63 4.20
N ILE A 210 -56.13 -62.35 4.48
CA ILE A 210 -56.19 -61.78 5.83
C ILE A 210 -57.64 -61.46 6.19
N ILE A 211 -58.46 -61.07 5.20
CA ILE A 211 -59.91 -60.92 5.32
C ILE A 211 -60.57 -62.02 4.49
N TYR A 212 -61.40 -62.85 5.12
CA TYR A 212 -62.18 -63.88 4.42
C TYR A 212 -63.64 -63.91 4.89
N ARG A 213 -64.52 -64.51 4.08
CA ARG A 213 -65.91 -64.76 4.48
C ARG A 213 -66.02 -66.14 5.12
N PRO A 214 -66.50 -66.26 6.37
CA PRO A 214 -66.74 -67.54 6.99
C PRO A 214 -67.88 -68.29 6.27
N ALA A 215 -67.75 -69.61 6.17
CA ALA A 215 -68.78 -70.45 5.55
C ALA A 215 -70.04 -70.46 6.44
N GLY A 216 -71.10 -69.77 6.01
CA GLY A 216 -72.42 -69.80 6.65
C GLY A 216 -73.07 -68.43 6.93
N ASP A 217 -72.33 -67.32 6.85
CA ASP A 217 -72.89 -65.97 7.03
C ASP A 217 -72.28 -65.01 5.99
N LEU A 218 -73.07 -64.64 4.98
CA LEU A 218 -72.63 -63.79 3.87
C LEU A 218 -72.50 -62.31 4.26
N SER A 219 -73.00 -61.92 5.43
CA SER A 219 -73.06 -60.52 5.89
C SER A 219 -71.85 -60.07 6.70
N LYS A 220 -70.92 -61.00 6.99
CA LYS A 220 -69.77 -60.75 7.88
C LYS A 220 -68.47 -61.17 7.24
N PHE A 221 -67.45 -60.37 7.46
CA PHE A 221 -66.06 -60.71 7.14
C PHE A 221 -65.30 -60.97 8.44
N GLU A 222 -64.40 -61.95 8.43
CA GLU A 222 -63.50 -62.27 9.53
C GLU A 222 -62.08 -61.85 9.17
N LEU A 223 -61.34 -61.35 10.17
CA LEU A 223 -59.94 -60.94 10.06
C LEU A 223 -59.08 -62.03 10.71
N GLY A 224 -58.29 -62.77 9.93
CA GLY A 224 -57.44 -63.87 10.43
C GLY A 224 -56.68 -64.58 9.32
N SER A 225 -55.53 -65.16 9.65
CA SER A 225 -54.75 -66.00 8.74
C SER A 225 -55.28 -67.43 8.77
N MET A 226 -55.52 -68.02 7.59
CA MET A 226 -55.89 -69.44 7.44
C MET A 226 -54.93 -70.33 8.25
N GLY A 227 -55.42 -70.89 9.36
CA GLY A 227 -54.73 -71.95 10.11
C GLY A 227 -54.36 -71.62 11.56
N LEU A 228 -54.42 -70.36 12.00
CA LEU A 228 -54.22 -70.00 13.41
C LEU A 228 -55.39 -69.12 13.86
N ASN A 229 -56.25 -69.68 14.73
CA ASN A 229 -57.29 -68.94 15.43
C ASN A 229 -56.64 -67.87 16.32
N MET A 230 -56.39 -66.68 15.76
CA MET A 230 -56.12 -65.49 16.54
C MET A 230 -57.23 -64.48 16.29
N TYR A 231 -58.29 -64.66 17.07
CA TYR A 231 -59.39 -63.73 17.36
C TYR A 231 -60.40 -63.45 16.23
N LYS A 232 -61.66 -63.81 16.47
CA LYS A 232 -62.80 -63.51 15.59
C LYS A 232 -63.18 -62.03 15.72
N LEU A 233 -62.85 -61.22 14.71
CA LEU A 233 -63.49 -59.93 14.53
C LEU A 233 -64.68 -60.05 13.59
N TYR A 234 -65.81 -59.50 14.01
CA TYR A 234 -67.01 -59.40 13.19
C TYR A 234 -67.03 -58.07 12.47
N ILE A 235 -67.07 -58.11 11.15
CA ILE A 235 -67.17 -56.91 10.33
C ILE A 235 -68.59 -56.80 9.79
N LYS A 236 -69.21 -55.61 9.89
CA LYS A 236 -70.49 -55.30 9.21
C LYS A 236 -70.22 -54.58 7.90
N GLU A 237 -70.87 -55.01 6.83
CA GLU A 237 -70.95 -54.26 5.57
C GLU A 237 -72.03 -53.17 5.73
N ALA A 238 -71.68 -51.90 5.49
CA ALA A 238 -72.69 -50.85 5.37
C ALA A 238 -73.51 -51.15 4.11
N ILE A 239 -74.73 -51.66 4.30
CA ILE A 239 -75.70 -51.79 3.21
C ILE A 239 -76.15 -50.37 2.89
N GLU A 240 -75.63 -49.80 1.81
CA GLU A 240 -76.25 -48.64 1.17
C GLU A 240 -77.64 -49.07 0.69
N GLU A 241 -78.67 -48.63 1.41
CA GLU A 241 -80.04 -48.65 0.88
C GLU A 241 -80.07 -47.73 -0.35
N LYS A 242 -80.45 -48.33 -1.48
CA LYS A 242 -80.56 -47.76 -2.83
C LYS A 242 -81.26 -46.41 -2.90
#